data_AF-A0A5J4KZ31-F1
#
_entry.id   AF-A0A5J4KZ31-F1
#
_cell.length_a   1.000
_cell.length_b   1.000
_cell.length_c   1.000
_cell.angle_alpha   90.00
_cell.angle_beta   90.00
_cell.angle_gamma   90.00
#
_symmetry.space_group_name_H-M   'P 1'
#
loop_
_entity.id
_entity.type
_entity.pdbx_description
1 polymer ?
#
loop_
_entity_poly.entity_id
_entity_poly.type
_entity_poly.pdbx_seq_one_letter_code
_entity_poly.pdbx_strand_id
1 'polypeptide(L)'
;MAKISKKIEDLMSAISFAEEGEFNTAKEMLKEQRRVLLAVKKKQMDKRTFRYAINACKRIGAHLDILYISPDEDMDPVLKECLLEIDNEGINYRLMRKSGCIKQEIIEYTNSKKEVIFAITESLKNLDVDCKAKGKRLSDAWQNLKCPLVVVEDGI
;
A
#
# COMPACT_ATOMS: atom_id res chain seq x y z
N MET A 1 -8.27 0.41 -24.55
CA MET A 1 -9.65 0.85 -24.84
C MET A 1 -10.61 0.61 -23.67
N ALA A 2 -10.69 -0.60 -23.08
CA ALA A 2 -11.62 -0.92 -21.98
C ALA A 2 -11.57 0.03 -20.75
N LYS A 3 -10.38 0.46 -20.31
CA LYS A 3 -10.22 1.39 -19.17
C LYS A 3 -10.81 2.79 -19.41
N ILE A 4 -10.83 3.24 -20.68
CA ILE A 4 -11.40 4.53 -21.06
C ILE A 4 -12.93 4.45 -21.05
N SER A 5 -13.50 3.35 -21.56
CA SER A 5 -14.96 3.08 -21.49
C SER A 5 -15.45 3.12 -20.04
N LYS A 6 -14.79 2.38 -19.16
CA LYS A 6 -15.19 2.30 -17.75
C LYS A 6 -15.15 3.65 -17.03
N LYS A 7 -14.11 4.46 -17.25
CA LYS A 7 -14.03 5.80 -16.65
C LYS A 7 -15.14 6.73 -17.14
N ILE A 8 -15.55 6.60 -18.39
CA ILE A 8 -16.65 7.39 -18.96
C ILE A 8 -17.98 6.93 -18.37
N GLU A 9 -18.19 5.61 -18.25
CA GLU A 9 -19.37 5.03 -17.60
C GLU A 9 -19.48 5.48 -16.13
N ASP A 10 -18.41 5.33 -15.35
CA ASP A 10 -18.36 5.75 -13.95
C ASP A 10 -18.66 7.26 -13.81
N LEU A 11 -18.18 8.10 -14.75
CA LEU A 11 -18.47 9.53 -14.79
C LEU A 11 -19.94 9.84 -15.10
N MET A 12 -20.52 9.19 -16.11
CA MET A 12 -21.93 9.39 -16.46
C MET A 12 -22.85 8.96 -15.31
N SER A 13 -22.57 7.81 -14.68
CA SER A 13 -23.33 7.37 -13.52
C SER A 13 -23.16 8.33 -12.34
N ALA A 14 -21.95 8.83 -12.08
CA ALA A 14 -21.73 9.82 -11.02
C ALA A 14 -22.54 11.11 -11.23
N ILE A 15 -22.68 11.57 -12.48
CA ILE A 15 -23.51 12.73 -12.82
C ILE A 15 -24.98 12.45 -12.48
N SER A 16 -25.52 11.30 -12.90
CA SER A 16 -26.91 10.92 -12.63
C SER A 16 -27.24 10.90 -11.12
N PHE A 17 -26.37 10.30 -10.29
CA PHE A 17 -26.57 10.32 -8.83
C PHE A 17 -26.49 11.74 -8.25
N ALA A 18 -25.63 12.60 -8.78
CA ALA A 18 -25.54 13.99 -8.33
C ALA A 18 -26.80 14.79 -8.67
N GLU A 19 -27.43 14.54 -9.82
CA GLU A 19 -28.69 15.18 -10.24
C GLU A 19 -29.87 14.79 -9.33
N GLU A 20 -29.88 13.55 -8.83
CA GLU A 20 -30.87 13.08 -7.84
C GLU A 20 -30.57 13.55 -6.40
N GLY A 21 -29.50 14.32 -6.19
CA GLY A 21 -29.06 14.81 -4.88
C GLY A 21 -28.24 13.80 -4.07
N GLU A 22 -27.88 12.65 -4.63
CA GLU A 22 -27.03 11.63 -4.02
C GLU A 22 -25.53 11.92 -4.17
N PHE A 23 -25.08 13.06 -3.64
CA PHE A 23 -23.70 13.53 -3.80
C PHE A 23 -22.63 12.57 -3.24
N ASN A 24 -22.95 11.80 -2.20
CA ASN A 24 -22.02 10.82 -1.62
C ASN A 24 -21.77 9.64 -2.58
N THR A 25 -22.83 9.10 -3.17
CA THR A 25 -22.79 8.03 -4.16
C THR A 25 -22.02 8.48 -5.40
N ALA A 26 -22.36 9.66 -5.93
CA ALA A 26 -21.66 10.28 -7.05
C ALA A 26 -20.14 10.41 -6.80
N LYS A 27 -19.76 10.88 -5.61
CA LYS A 27 -18.37 11.03 -5.22
C LYS A 27 -17.64 9.69 -5.11
N GLU A 28 -18.33 8.65 -4.65
CA GLU A 28 -17.74 7.32 -4.50
C GLU A 28 -17.43 6.67 -5.85
N MET A 29 -18.27 6.87 -6.86
CA MET A 29 -18.02 6.42 -8.24
C MET A 29 -16.78 7.07 -8.86
N LEU A 30 -16.44 8.29 -8.45
CA LEU A 30 -15.28 9.04 -8.94
C LEU A 30 -14.00 8.82 -8.10
N LYS A 31 -14.06 8.09 -6.99
CA LYS A 31 -12.86 7.86 -6.16
C LYS A 31 -11.81 7.09 -6.94
N GLU A 32 -10.55 7.48 -6.76
CA GLU A 32 -9.43 6.68 -7.22
C GLU A 32 -9.49 5.28 -6.58
N GLN A 33 -9.10 4.27 -7.35
CA GLN A 33 -9.17 2.89 -6.89
C GLN A 33 -8.37 2.72 -5.59
N ARG A 34 -9.03 2.16 -4.57
CA ARG A 34 -8.44 1.91 -3.25
C ARG A 34 -7.14 1.15 -3.36
N ARG A 35 -6.16 1.49 -2.52
CA ARG A 35 -4.82 0.90 -2.57
C ARG A 35 -4.36 0.45 -1.20
N VAL A 36 -3.63 -0.65 -1.15
CA VAL A 36 -2.93 -1.14 0.03
C VAL A 36 -1.46 -0.81 -0.14
N LEU A 37 -0.81 -0.31 0.90
CA LEU A 37 0.64 -0.12 0.90
C LEU A 37 1.31 -1.36 1.50
N LEU A 38 2.25 -1.96 0.79
CA LEU A 38 3.21 -2.93 1.30
C LEU A 38 4.58 -2.27 1.42
N ALA A 39 5.09 -2.15 2.63
CA ALA A 39 6.43 -1.64 2.89
C ALA A 39 7.37 -2.79 3.24
N VAL A 40 8.46 -2.91 2.47
CA VAL A 40 9.43 -4.00 2.59
C VAL A 40 10.84 -3.46 2.44
N LYS A 41 11.79 -4.06 3.17
CA LYS A 41 13.21 -3.72 3.10
C LYS A 41 13.97 -4.86 2.41
N LYS A 42 14.96 -4.51 1.58
CA LYS A 42 15.85 -5.49 0.93
C LYS A 42 16.41 -6.49 1.95
N LYS A 43 16.44 -7.79 1.60
CA LYS A 43 16.86 -8.91 2.47
C LYS A 43 16.02 -9.16 3.73
N GLN A 44 14.97 -8.38 3.98
CA GLN A 44 14.06 -8.54 5.13
C GLN A 44 12.63 -8.72 4.63
N MET A 45 12.47 -9.45 3.53
CA MET A 45 11.18 -9.66 2.91
C MET A 45 10.77 -11.11 3.03
N ASP A 46 9.71 -11.34 3.79
CA ASP A 46 9.04 -12.63 3.94
C ASP A 46 7.93 -12.80 2.91
N LYS A 47 7.93 -13.97 2.26
CA LYS A 47 6.88 -14.40 1.32
C LYS A 47 5.50 -14.40 1.95
N ARG A 48 5.36 -14.64 3.27
CA ARG A 48 4.04 -14.59 3.93
C ARG A 48 3.48 -13.18 3.97
N THR A 49 4.29 -12.17 4.31
CA THR A 49 3.88 -10.76 4.30
C THR A 49 3.39 -10.35 2.91
N PHE A 50 4.12 -10.79 1.88
CA PHE A 50 3.74 -10.54 0.49
C PHE A 50 2.42 -11.20 0.11
N ARG A 51 2.25 -12.49 0.45
CA ARG A 51 1.02 -13.23 0.18
C ARG A 51 -0.17 -12.68 0.96
N TYR A 52 0.05 -12.18 2.18
CA TYR A 52 -0.97 -11.46 2.93
C TYR A 52 -1.44 -10.23 2.16
N ALA A 53 -0.51 -9.43 1.60
CA ALA A 53 -0.85 -8.24 0.82
C ALA A 53 -1.66 -8.58 -0.45
N ILE A 54 -1.26 -9.60 -1.20
CA ILE A 54 -2.02 -10.11 -2.36
C ILE A 54 -3.44 -10.51 -1.94
N ASN A 55 -3.56 -11.35 -0.92
CA ASN A 55 -4.86 -11.85 -0.46
C ASN A 55 -5.77 -10.74 0.02
N ALA A 56 -5.22 -9.76 0.74
CA ALA A 56 -5.96 -8.61 1.19
C ALA A 56 -6.48 -7.76 0.01
N CYS A 57 -5.62 -7.48 -0.97
CA CYS A 57 -5.98 -6.75 -2.19
C CYS A 57 -7.11 -7.45 -2.95
N LYS A 58 -7.03 -8.78 -3.14
CA LYS A 58 -8.07 -9.57 -3.82
C LYS A 58 -9.41 -9.49 -3.10
N ARG A 59 -9.41 -9.65 -1.77
CA ARG A 59 -10.64 -9.67 -0.96
C ARG A 59 -11.40 -8.35 -0.99
N ILE A 60 -10.68 -7.24 -1.03
CA ILE A 60 -11.27 -5.89 -0.96
C ILE A 60 -11.30 -5.17 -2.31
N GLY A 61 -10.85 -5.82 -3.39
CA GLY A 61 -10.76 -5.22 -4.72
C GLY A 61 -9.88 -3.97 -4.76
N ALA A 62 -8.72 -4.01 -4.09
CA ALA A 62 -7.75 -2.92 -4.05
C ALA A 62 -6.52 -3.22 -4.90
N HIS A 63 -5.82 -2.17 -5.29
CA HIS A 63 -4.51 -2.26 -5.91
C HIS A 63 -3.39 -2.23 -4.88
N LEU A 64 -2.19 -2.61 -5.30
CA LEU A 64 -1.04 -2.65 -4.41
C LEU A 64 -0.06 -1.50 -4.70
N ASP A 65 0.45 -0.90 -3.64
CA ASP A 65 1.58 -0.01 -3.66
C ASP A 65 2.72 -0.68 -2.90
N ILE A 66 3.89 -0.77 -3.50
CA ILE A 66 5.05 -1.45 -2.92
C ILE A 66 6.13 -0.42 -2.66
N LEU A 67 6.34 -0.08 -1.39
CA LEU A 67 7.43 0.75 -0.93
C LEU A 67 8.62 -0.16 -0.60
N TYR A 68 9.61 -0.18 -1.48
CA TYR A 68 10.80 -1.00 -1.35
C TYR A 68 11.99 -0.16 -0.90
N ILE A 69 12.47 -0.42 0.32
CA ILE A 69 13.62 0.25 0.90
C ILE A 69 14.90 -0.52 0.55
N SER A 70 15.79 0.12 -0.21
CA SER A 70 17.07 -0.44 -0.62
C SER A 70 18.17 0.62 -0.57
N PRO A 71 19.38 0.31 -0.09
CA PRO A 71 20.52 1.23 -0.14
C PRO A 71 21.12 1.34 -1.54
N ASP A 72 20.80 0.42 -2.45
CA ASP A 72 21.35 0.31 -3.80
C ASP A 72 20.23 0.09 -4.84
N GLU A 73 20.58 0.17 -6.13
CA GLU A 73 19.65 -0.06 -7.23
C GLU A 73 19.37 -1.54 -7.52
N ASP A 74 20.04 -2.46 -6.82
CA ASP A 74 19.90 -3.89 -7.08
C ASP A 74 18.56 -4.41 -6.54
N MET A 75 17.83 -5.08 -7.42
CA MET A 75 16.55 -5.68 -7.09
C MET A 75 16.75 -7.04 -6.41
N ASP A 76 16.16 -7.20 -5.22
CA ASP A 76 16.15 -8.48 -4.50
C ASP A 76 15.51 -9.59 -5.36
N PRO A 77 16.17 -10.74 -5.57
CA PRO A 77 15.59 -11.86 -6.31
C PRO A 77 14.22 -12.29 -5.78
N VAL A 78 14.02 -12.24 -4.45
CA VAL A 78 12.73 -12.59 -3.83
C VAL A 78 11.66 -11.59 -4.25
N LEU A 79 12.01 -10.29 -4.35
CA LEU A 79 11.07 -9.28 -4.82
C LEU A 79 10.66 -9.55 -6.27
N LYS A 80 11.60 -9.96 -7.13
CA LYS A 80 11.28 -10.30 -8.53
C LYS A 80 10.26 -11.44 -8.61
N GLU A 81 10.48 -12.51 -7.87
CA GLU A 81 9.58 -13.66 -7.82
C GLU A 81 8.18 -13.24 -7.34
N CYS A 82 8.14 -12.45 -6.29
CA CYS A 82 6.93 -11.88 -5.74
C CYS A 82 6.17 -10.98 -6.75
N LEU A 83 6.86 -10.11 -7.49
CA LEU A 83 6.20 -9.28 -8.53
C LEU A 83 5.53 -10.13 -9.62
N LEU A 84 6.16 -11.23 -10.04
CA LEU A 84 5.54 -12.17 -10.98
C LEU A 84 4.26 -12.81 -10.41
N GLU A 85 4.23 -13.10 -9.11
CA GLU A 85 3.02 -13.61 -8.44
C GLU A 85 1.88 -12.57 -8.47
N ILE A 86 2.18 -11.29 -8.25
CA ILE A 86 1.17 -10.21 -8.37
C ILE A 86 0.60 -10.15 -9.78
N ASP A 87 1.46 -10.19 -10.79
CA ASP A 87 1.04 -10.13 -12.20
C ASP A 87 0.13 -11.32 -12.55
N ASN A 88 0.48 -12.53 -12.10
CA ASN A 88 -0.34 -13.73 -12.29
C ASN A 88 -1.71 -13.63 -11.59
N GLU A 89 -1.78 -12.91 -10.48
CA GLU A 89 -3.01 -12.66 -9.73
C GLU A 89 -3.84 -11.49 -10.30
N GLY A 90 -3.35 -10.80 -11.33
CA GLY A 90 -4.05 -9.71 -12.01
C GLY A 90 -4.21 -8.44 -11.17
N ILE A 91 -3.41 -8.28 -10.12
CA ILE A 91 -3.47 -7.12 -9.22
C ILE A 91 -2.61 -5.99 -9.81
N ASN A 92 -3.17 -4.80 -10.00
CA ASN A 92 -2.34 -3.67 -10.44
C ASN A 92 -1.44 -3.22 -9.29
N TYR A 93 -0.14 -3.07 -9.56
CA TYR A 93 0.79 -2.56 -8.58
C TYR A 93 1.61 -1.36 -9.06
N ARG A 94 2.10 -0.55 -8.11
CA ARG A 94 3.19 0.41 -8.35
C ARG A 94 4.35 0.09 -7.41
N LEU A 95 5.55 -0.02 -7.96
CA LEU A 95 6.77 -0.19 -7.18
C LEU A 95 7.47 1.15 -7.00
N MET A 96 7.75 1.52 -5.76
CA MET A 96 8.45 2.75 -5.40
C MET A 96 9.69 2.38 -4.62
N ARG A 97 10.84 2.78 -5.15
CA ARG A 97 12.13 2.53 -4.51
C ARG A 97 12.53 3.75 -3.70
N LYS A 98 12.90 3.53 -2.45
CA LYS A 98 13.37 4.57 -1.52
C LYS A 98 14.58 4.07 -0.76
N SER A 99 15.32 5.01 -0.17
CA SER A 99 16.45 4.76 0.73
C SER A 99 16.18 5.45 2.06
N GLY A 100 16.58 4.86 3.18
CA GLY A 100 16.46 5.47 4.51
C GLY A 100 15.50 4.75 5.44
N CYS A 101 14.95 5.48 6.42
CA CYS A 101 14.10 4.93 7.48
C CYS A 101 12.71 4.54 6.92
N ILE A 102 12.46 3.23 6.85
CA ILE A 102 11.21 2.65 6.34
C ILE A 102 9.96 3.23 7.01
N LYS A 103 10.01 3.44 8.32
CA LYS A 103 8.92 4.02 9.11
C LYS A 103 8.55 5.44 8.66
N GLN A 104 9.56 6.28 8.41
CA GLN A 104 9.32 7.65 7.95
C GLN A 104 8.70 7.65 6.55
N GLU A 105 9.23 6.82 5.66
CA GLU A 105 8.69 6.69 4.29
C GLU A 105 7.25 6.15 4.28
N ILE A 106 6.89 5.21 5.17
CA ILE A 106 5.50 4.75 5.34
C ILE A 106 4.60 5.92 5.71
N ILE A 107 4.95 6.66 6.77
CA ILE A 107 4.16 7.78 7.29
C ILE A 107 3.98 8.86 6.21
N GLU A 108 5.05 9.25 5.53
CA GLU A 108 5.03 10.25 4.47
C GLU A 108 4.17 9.80 3.28
N TYR A 109 4.28 8.54 2.87
CA TYR A 109 3.50 7.99 1.77
C TYR A 109 2.01 7.95 2.10
N THR A 110 1.62 7.32 3.22
CA THR A 110 0.20 7.18 3.59
C THR A 110 -0.45 8.52 3.90
N ASN A 111 0.30 9.50 4.42
CA ASN A 111 -0.25 10.81 4.73
C ASN A 111 -0.43 11.70 3.50
N SER A 112 0.30 11.43 2.41
CA SER A 112 0.16 12.14 1.14
C SER A 112 -0.85 11.48 0.19
N LYS A 113 -1.17 10.19 0.39
CA LYS A 113 -2.03 9.39 -0.49
C LYS A 113 -3.33 8.96 0.19
N LYS A 114 -4.42 9.69 -0.11
CA LYS A 114 -5.76 9.42 0.46
C LYS A 114 -6.37 8.11 -0.04
N GLU A 115 -5.89 7.58 -1.15
CA GLU A 115 -6.34 6.30 -1.72
C GLU A 115 -5.80 5.08 -0.97
N VAL A 116 -4.78 5.27 -0.11
CA VAL A 116 -4.22 4.19 0.71
C VAL A 116 -5.13 3.91 1.90
N ILE A 117 -5.73 2.73 1.92
CA ILE A 117 -6.70 2.35 2.95
C ILE A 117 -6.06 1.72 4.19
N PHE A 118 -4.89 1.07 4.06
CA PHE A 118 -4.03 0.65 5.15
C PHE A 118 -2.63 0.29 4.64
N ALA A 119 -1.66 0.26 5.55
CA ALA A 119 -0.29 -0.16 5.28
C ALA A 119 -0.01 -1.54 5.89
N ILE A 120 0.85 -2.31 5.24
CA ILE A 120 1.34 -3.63 5.65
C ILE A 120 2.85 -3.52 5.75
N THR A 121 3.41 -4.00 6.85
CA THR A 121 4.86 -4.17 7.01
C THR A 121 5.16 -5.48 7.70
N GLU A 122 6.37 -5.98 7.47
CA GLU A 122 6.93 -7.06 8.26
C GLU A 122 7.43 -6.54 9.62
N SER A 123 7.36 -7.41 10.63
CA SER A 123 8.00 -7.34 11.96
C SER A 123 8.47 -5.96 12.45
N LEU A 124 7.88 -5.49 13.55
CA LEU A 124 8.21 -4.20 14.16
C LEU A 124 9.67 -4.07 14.63
N LYS A 125 10.35 -5.20 14.90
CA LYS A 125 11.73 -5.22 15.40
C LYS A 125 12.74 -4.60 14.42
N ASN A 126 12.39 -4.56 13.14
CA ASN A 126 13.29 -4.10 12.08
C ASN A 126 12.99 -2.68 11.57
N LEU A 127 11.91 -2.04 12.06
CA LEU A 127 11.42 -0.77 11.53
C LEU A 127 12.20 0.47 12.01
N ASP A 128 12.82 0.40 13.18
CA ASP A 128 13.54 1.55 13.78
C ASP A 128 15.06 1.54 13.54
N VAL A 129 15.61 0.48 12.94
CA VAL A 129 17.08 0.24 12.83
C VAL A 129 17.82 1.38 12.12
N ASP A 130 17.18 2.06 11.17
CA ASP A 130 17.77 3.15 10.39
C ASP A 130 17.24 4.54 10.77
N CYS A 131 16.40 4.64 11.80
CA CYS A 131 15.74 5.88 12.16
C CYS A 131 16.62 6.65 13.15
N LYS A 132 17.01 7.89 12.79
CA LYS A 132 17.92 8.75 13.58
C LYS A 132 17.37 9.18 14.95
N ALA A 133 16.22 8.68 15.39
CA ALA A 133 15.53 9.13 16.59
C ALA A 133 15.89 8.29 17.82
N LYS A 134 16.49 8.94 18.82
CA LYS A 134 16.71 8.40 20.16
C LYS A 134 15.37 8.02 20.82
N GLY A 135 15.19 6.74 21.13
CA GLY A 135 14.45 6.23 22.30
C GLY A 135 13.08 6.83 22.61
N LYS A 136 12.12 6.78 21.68
CA LYS A 136 10.69 6.95 22.01
C LYS A 136 9.96 5.62 21.87
N ARG A 137 8.98 5.36 22.74
CA ARG A 137 8.20 4.11 22.77
C ARG A 137 7.54 3.84 21.41
N LEU A 138 7.47 2.56 21.02
CA LEU A 138 6.90 2.08 19.76
C LEU A 138 5.45 2.55 19.52
N SER A 139 4.69 2.83 20.57
CA SER A 139 3.34 3.40 20.51
C SER A 139 3.30 4.83 19.97
N ASP A 140 4.37 5.60 20.19
CA ASP A 140 4.44 7.02 19.84
C ASP A 140 4.88 7.22 18.38
N ALA A 141 5.54 6.19 17.82
CA ALA A 141 6.07 6.13 16.47
C ALA A 141 5.02 6.27 15.36
N TRP A 142 3.83 5.72 15.60
CA TRP A 142 2.76 5.60 14.60
C TRP A 142 1.58 6.54 14.84
N GLN A 143 1.66 7.42 15.85
CA GLN A 143 0.58 8.36 16.21
C GLN A 143 0.13 9.26 15.05
N ASN A 144 1.02 9.51 14.08
CA ASN A 144 0.75 10.37 12.93
C ASN A 144 0.28 9.60 11.68
N LEU A 145 0.11 8.27 11.77
CA LEU A 145 -0.35 7.48 10.64
C LEU A 145 -1.86 7.65 10.47
N LYS A 146 -2.29 8.11 9.29
CA LYS A 146 -3.72 8.38 8.99
C LYS A 146 -4.52 7.16 8.53
N CYS A 147 -3.89 6.00 8.45
CA CYS A 147 -4.54 4.74 8.09
C CYS A 147 -4.12 3.62 9.07
N PRO A 148 -4.87 2.51 9.15
CA PRO A 148 -4.44 1.34 9.88
C PRO A 148 -3.06 0.83 9.41
N LEU A 149 -2.31 0.26 10.35
CA LEU A 149 -1.08 -0.47 10.08
C LEU A 149 -1.31 -1.94 10.43
N VAL A 150 -1.01 -2.82 9.49
CA VAL A 150 -0.97 -4.26 9.68
C VAL A 150 0.49 -4.67 9.78
N VAL A 151 0.82 -5.35 10.87
CA VAL A 151 2.13 -5.95 11.07
C VAL A 151 1.97 -7.46 10.92
N VAL A 152 2.73 -8.05 10.01
CA VAL A 152 2.81 -9.49 9.86
C VAL A 152 3.99 -9.97 10.72
N GLU A 153 3.68 -10.76 11.76
CA GLU A 153 4.66 -11.38 12.65
C GLU A 153 4.77 -12.89 12.41
N ASP A 154 5.94 -13.44 12.75
CA ASP A 154 6.14 -14.87 12.88
C ASP A 154 5.23 -15.44 13.97
N GLY A 155 4.40 -16.44 13.62
CA GLY A 155 3.73 -17.25 14.62
C GLY A 155 4.78 -18.03 15.42
N ILE A 156 4.73 -17.89 16.74
CA ILE A 156 5.53 -18.65 17.72
C ILE A 156 5.19 -20.13 17.63
#